data_AF-A0A1S7DQT2-F1
#
_entry.id   AF-A0A1S7DQT2-F1
#
_cell.length_a   1.000
_cell.length_b   1.000
_cell.length_c   1.000
_cell.angle_alpha   90.00
_cell.angle_beta   90.00
_cell.angle_gamma   90.00
#
_symmetry.space_group_name_H-M   'P 1'
#
loop_
_entity.id
_entity.type
_entity.pdbx_description
1 polymer ?
#
loop_
_entity_poly.entity_id
_entity_poly.type
_entity_poly.pdbx_seq_one_letter_code
_entity_poly.pdbx_strand_id
1 'polypeptide(L)'
;MKNITIILFLGLVTLISAQPAQEETSTTKPKSLYIKGNILTLPLSIINGGLEYQLAPKYTIQGDILISPWKSAFGNHMQIYIGHLEGRYYFKEAFNGWYIGANAGVGVFDMTKWNYLDTKKFQRGFNYMIGAVVGYQYQWKDKWNIDFFLGGGTSQGFYHGYEPTEEPPHFLKRYESHPDYWNKSGEWIPYRGGIMISYKLR
;
A
#
# COMPACT_ATOMS: atom_id res chain seq x y z
N MET A 1 0.78 -20.60 -23.43
CA MET A 1 0.94 -19.98 -22.10
C MET A 1 -0.41 -19.44 -21.69
N LYS A 2 -1.02 -20.00 -20.64
CA LYS A 2 -2.40 -19.69 -20.23
C LYS A 2 -2.41 -18.37 -19.45
N ASN A 3 -3.27 -17.46 -19.88
CA ASN A 3 -3.51 -16.14 -19.29
C ASN A 3 -3.97 -16.26 -17.84
N ILE A 4 -3.20 -15.71 -16.90
CA ILE A 4 -3.63 -15.52 -15.52
C ILE A 4 -4.38 -14.20 -15.47
N THR A 5 -5.71 -14.28 -15.57
CA THR A 5 -6.61 -13.17 -15.30
C THR A 5 -6.58 -12.88 -13.80
N ILE A 6 -6.05 -11.72 -13.41
CA ILE A 6 -6.07 -11.22 -12.03
C ILE A 6 -7.51 -10.80 -11.70
N ILE A 7 -8.25 -11.69 -11.04
CA ILE A 7 -9.50 -11.35 -10.36
C ILE A 7 -9.12 -10.93 -8.94
N LEU A 8 -8.79 -9.64 -8.76
CA LEU A 8 -8.58 -9.07 -7.43
C LEU A 8 -9.32 -7.72 -7.33
N PHE A 9 -10.65 -7.75 -7.49
CA PHE A 9 -11.47 -6.53 -7.33
C PHE A 9 -12.77 -6.72 -6.54
N LEU A 10 -13.08 -7.92 -6.03
CA LEU A 10 -14.38 -8.19 -5.38
C LEU A 10 -14.34 -8.47 -3.87
N GLY A 11 -13.17 -8.54 -3.24
CA GLY A 11 -13.06 -8.95 -1.83
C GLY A 11 -13.42 -7.87 -0.80
N LEU A 12 -13.23 -6.59 -1.13
CA LEU A 12 -13.43 -5.51 -0.14
C LEU A 12 -14.89 -5.04 -0.02
N VAL A 13 -15.74 -5.36 -1.00
CA VAL A 13 -17.16 -4.96 -1.01
C VAL A 13 -18.03 -5.96 -0.22
N THR A 14 -17.65 -7.24 -0.14
CA THR A 14 -18.48 -8.29 0.46
C THR A 14 -18.44 -8.34 2.00
N LEU A 15 -17.41 -7.77 2.63
CA LEU A 15 -17.33 -7.72 4.11
C LEU A 15 -18.32 -6.73 4.74
N ILE A 16 -18.93 -5.84 3.95
CA ILE A 16 -19.90 -4.85 4.45
C ILE A 16 -21.33 -5.43 4.48
N SER A 17 -21.62 -6.54 3.79
CA SER A 17 -23.00 -7.07 3.68
C SER A 17 -23.39 -8.14 4.70
N ALA A 18 -22.49 -8.55 5.61
CA ALA A 18 -22.69 -9.73 6.46
C ALA A 18 -22.72 -9.42 7.97
N GLN A 19 -23.37 -8.34 8.40
CA GLN A 19 -23.71 -8.14 9.81
C GLN A 19 -25.22 -8.30 10.03
N PRO A 20 -25.66 -9.12 11.01
CA PRO A 20 -27.06 -9.23 11.38
C PRO A 20 -27.56 -7.90 11.95
N ALA A 21 -28.78 -7.52 11.54
CA ALA A 21 -29.45 -6.31 11.97
C ALA A 21 -29.70 -6.33 13.49
N GLN A 22 -29.10 -5.39 14.21
CA GLN A 22 -29.59 -4.92 15.50
C GLN A 22 -30.17 -3.53 15.29
N GLU A 23 -31.46 -3.39 15.55
CA GLU A 23 -32.15 -2.10 15.62
C GLU A 23 -31.71 -1.36 16.89
N GLU A 24 -30.95 -0.28 16.73
CA GLU A 24 -30.87 0.79 17.72
C GLU A 24 -31.29 2.10 17.06
N THR A 25 -32.42 2.62 17.51
CA THR A 25 -32.95 3.93 17.17
C THR A 25 -32.09 5.00 17.86
N SER A 26 -30.98 5.38 17.22
CA SER A 26 -30.30 6.64 17.50
C SER A 26 -30.17 7.38 16.18
N THR A 27 -30.30 8.71 16.20
CA THR A 27 -30.05 9.58 15.05
C THR A 27 -28.54 9.55 14.72
N THR A 28 -28.06 8.42 14.21
CA THR A 28 -26.70 8.26 13.71
C THR A 28 -26.53 9.16 12.51
N LYS A 29 -25.76 10.24 12.70
CA LYS A 29 -25.25 11.04 11.58
C LYS A 29 -24.67 10.09 10.52
N PRO A 30 -24.92 10.32 9.22
CA PRO A 30 -24.41 9.46 8.18
C PRO A 30 -22.88 9.40 8.24
N LYS A 31 -22.34 8.19 8.29
CA LYS A 31 -20.89 7.92 8.32
C LYS A 31 -20.28 8.33 6.98
N SER A 32 -19.18 9.08 7.04
CA SER A 32 -18.55 9.59 5.82
C SER A 32 -17.65 8.56 5.14
N LEU A 33 -17.62 8.59 3.81
CA LEU A 33 -16.69 7.80 2.98
C LEU A 33 -15.90 8.73 2.06
N TYR A 34 -14.58 8.63 2.10
CA TYR A 34 -13.68 9.40 1.23
C TYR A 34 -12.96 8.50 0.24
N ILE A 35 -12.86 8.95 -1.00
CA ILE A 35 -11.87 8.47 -1.97
C ILE A 35 -10.64 9.35 -1.93
N LYS A 36 -9.45 8.74 -1.96
CA LYS A 36 -8.16 9.43 -1.80
C LYS A 36 -7.19 9.11 -2.93
N GLY A 37 -6.41 10.11 -3.34
CA GLY A 37 -5.30 9.95 -4.26
C GLY A 37 -4.07 10.73 -3.80
N ASN A 38 -2.90 10.08 -3.78
CA ASN A 38 -1.63 10.68 -3.36
C ASN A 38 -1.04 11.49 -4.51
N ILE A 39 -0.92 12.80 -4.34
CA ILE A 39 -0.43 13.70 -5.40
C ILE A 39 1.08 13.69 -5.52
N LEU A 40 1.83 13.25 -4.50
CA LEU A 40 3.29 13.20 -4.56
C LEU A 40 3.81 12.07 -5.45
N THR A 41 3.02 11.01 -5.65
CA THR A 41 3.42 9.87 -6.47
C THR A 41 3.05 10.05 -7.95
N LEU A 42 2.11 10.96 -8.25
CA LEU A 42 1.62 11.22 -9.61
C LEU A 42 2.71 11.69 -10.59
N PRO A 43 3.65 12.59 -10.25
CA PRO A 43 4.73 12.98 -11.18
C PRO A 43 5.61 11.81 -11.63
N LEU A 44 5.69 10.76 -10.81
CA LEU A 44 6.43 9.53 -11.11
C LEU A 44 5.55 8.47 -11.78
N SER A 45 4.34 8.82 -12.20
CA SER A 45 3.31 7.89 -12.71
C SER A 45 2.99 6.73 -11.75
N ILE A 46 3.33 6.86 -10.47
CA ILE A 46 3.02 5.87 -9.45
C ILE A 46 1.61 6.17 -8.93
N ILE A 47 0.71 5.21 -9.13
CA ILE A 47 -0.68 5.34 -8.70
C ILE A 47 -0.73 4.93 -7.23
N ASN A 48 -1.06 5.86 -6.34
CA ASN A 48 -1.38 5.53 -4.95
C ASN A 48 -2.72 6.15 -4.57
N GLY A 49 -3.67 5.30 -4.21
CA GLY A 49 -5.04 5.71 -3.92
C GLY A 49 -5.77 4.71 -3.04
N GLY A 50 -6.85 5.16 -2.41
CA GLY A 50 -7.57 4.37 -1.41
C GLY A 50 -8.93 4.93 -1.03
N LEU A 51 -9.57 4.22 -0.11
CA LEU A 51 -10.84 4.59 0.50
C LEU A 51 -10.67 4.69 2.01
N GLU A 52 -11.20 5.74 2.62
CA GLU A 52 -11.26 5.90 4.08
C GLU A 52 -12.71 6.03 4.54
N TYR A 53 -13.11 5.16 5.48
CA TYR A 53 -14.47 5.08 6.00
C TYR A 53 -14.54 5.43 7.49
N GLN A 54 -15.56 6.20 7.87
CA GLN A 54 -15.80 6.56 9.26
C GLN A 54 -16.45 5.42 10.04
N LEU A 55 -15.79 4.94 11.08
CA LEU A 55 -16.36 3.93 11.97
C LEU A 55 -17.10 4.58 13.15
N ALA A 56 -16.52 5.63 13.70
CA ALA A 56 -17.02 6.36 14.88
C ALA A 56 -16.53 7.82 14.85
N PRO A 57 -16.96 8.70 15.78
CA PRO A 57 -16.60 10.12 15.76
C PRO A 57 -15.09 10.41 15.74
N LYS A 58 -14.25 9.49 16.24
CA LYS A 58 -12.78 9.63 16.28
C LYS A 58 -12.03 8.49 15.59
N TYR A 59 -12.72 7.57 14.93
CA TYR A 59 -12.11 6.37 14.35
C TYR A 59 -12.48 6.20 12.89
N THR A 60 -11.48 5.87 12.08
CA THR A 60 -11.66 5.52 10.67
C THR A 60 -10.86 4.28 10.32
N ILE A 61 -11.21 3.68 9.19
CA ILE A 61 -10.44 2.60 8.55
C ILE A 61 -10.15 3.00 7.11
N GLN A 62 -8.89 2.84 6.69
CA GLN A 62 -8.45 3.10 5.33
C GLN A 62 -7.93 1.81 4.68
N GLY A 63 -8.32 1.59 3.43
CA GLY A 63 -7.67 0.64 2.53
C GLY A 63 -7.09 1.37 1.33
N ASP A 64 -5.82 1.13 1.02
CA ASP A 64 -5.14 1.76 -0.13
C ASP A 64 -4.20 0.81 -0.85
N ILE A 65 -3.95 1.15 -2.10
CA ILE A 65 -3.03 0.47 -2.99
C ILE A 65 -1.98 1.43 -3.53
N LEU A 66 -0.79 0.91 -3.80
CA LEU A 66 0.27 1.60 -4.54
C LEU A 66 0.70 0.72 -5.70
N ILE A 67 0.73 1.29 -6.90
CA ILE A 67 1.07 0.62 -8.14
C ILE A 67 2.17 1.42 -8.83
N SER A 68 3.35 0.83 -8.93
CA SER A 68 4.42 1.29 -9.81
C SER A 68 4.25 0.66 -11.19
N PRO A 69 4.04 1.46 -12.26
CA PRO A 69 3.88 0.92 -13.62
C PRO A 69 5.22 0.49 -14.25
N TRP A 70 6.34 0.81 -13.61
CA TRP A 70 7.67 0.65 -14.20
C TRP A 70 8.15 -0.79 -14.08
N LYS A 71 8.27 -1.52 -15.19
CA LYS A 71 9.06 -2.77 -15.18
C LYS A 71 10.53 -2.47 -14.91
N SER A 72 11.03 -1.42 -15.54
CA SER A 72 12.35 -0.87 -15.29
C SER A 72 12.34 0.65 -15.44
N ALA A 73 13.16 1.35 -14.67
CA ALA A 73 13.53 2.73 -14.89
C ALA A 73 15.04 2.89 -14.70
N PHE A 74 15.67 3.70 -15.57
CA PHE A 74 17.12 3.92 -15.57
C PHE A 74 17.96 2.62 -15.57
N GLY A 75 17.49 1.58 -16.28
CA GLY A 75 18.17 0.28 -16.35
C GLY A 75 18.00 -0.62 -15.13
N ASN A 76 17.26 -0.16 -14.11
CA ASN A 76 17.02 -0.90 -12.87
C ASN A 76 15.58 -1.40 -12.81
N HIS A 77 15.34 -2.55 -12.18
CA HIS A 77 14.01 -3.11 -12.00
C HIS A 77 13.25 -2.31 -10.92
N MET A 78 12.00 -1.91 -11.21
CA MET A 78 11.23 -0.99 -10.34
C MET A 78 9.72 -1.31 -10.29
N GLN A 79 9.36 -2.58 -10.43
CA GLN A 79 7.96 -2.99 -10.45
C GLN A 79 7.53 -3.35 -9.03
N ILE A 80 6.60 -2.56 -8.48
CA ILE A 80 6.19 -2.67 -7.08
C ILE A 80 4.67 -2.50 -7.01
N TYR A 81 4.01 -3.44 -6.33
CA TYR A 81 2.58 -3.38 -6.04
C TYR A 81 2.39 -3.62 -4.56
N ILE A 82 1.67 -2.74 -3.89
CA ILE A 82 1.46 -2.80 -2.45
C ILE A 82 -0.01 -2.55 -2.14
N GLY A 83 -0.55 -3.30 -1.18
CA GLY A 83 -1.87 -3.07 -0.59
C GLY A 83 -1.76 -2.95 0.93
N HIS A 84 -2.56 -2.06 1.52
CA HIS A 84 -2.59 -1.82 2.96
C HIS A 84 -4.01 -1.71 3.51
N LEU A 85 -4.14 -2.06 4.78
CA LEU A 85 -5.24 -1.70 5.66
C LEU A 85 -4.69 -0.93 6.85
N GLU A 86 -5.36 0.16 7.23
CA GLU A 86 -4.94 1.07 8.29
C GLU A 86 -6.12 1.49 9.16
N GLY A 87 -6.03 1.24 10.46
CA GLY A 87 -6.96 1.78 11.45
C GLY A 87 -6.41 3.09 12.01
N ARG A 88 -7.24 4.13 12.06
CA ARG A 88 -6.82 5.48 12.48
C ARG A 88 -7.64 5.98 13.67
N TYR A 89 -6.96 6.66 14.58
CA TYR A 89 -7.55 7.39 15.70
C TYR A 89 -7.22 8.89 15.58
N TYR A 90 -8.26 9.72 15.54
CA TYR A 90 -8.17 11.17 15.47
C TYR A 90 -8.31 11.77 16.87
N PHE A 91 -7.41 12.69 17.22
CA PHE A 91 -7.47 13.32 18.54
C PHE A 91 -8.69 14.24 18.69
N LYS A 92 -9.11 14.88 17.59
CA LYS A 92 -10.24 15.81 17.54
C LYS A 92 -11.51 15.12 17.03
N GLU A 93 -11.59 14.88 15.73
CA GLU A 93 -12.73 14.27 15.04
C GLU A 93 -12.23 13.54 13.78
N ALA A 94 -12.93 12.49 13.35
CA ALA A 94 -12.63 11.77 12.12
C ALA A 94 -12.48 12.75 10.94
N PHE A 95 -11.42 12.55 10.15
CA PHE A 95 -11.05 13.40 9.01
C PHE A 95 -10.65 14.84 9.36
N ASN A 96 -10.42 15.18 10.64
CA ASN A 96 -10.08 16.54 11.05
C ASN A 96 -9.01 16.57 12.16
N GLY A 97 -7.85 17.13 11.83
CA GLY A 97 -6.73 17.33 12.72
C GLY A 97 -5.74 16.16 12.73
N TRP A 98 -4.94 16.12 13.79
CA TRP A 98 -3.94 15.08 14.01
C TRP A 98 -4.58 13.71 14.24
N TYR A 99 -3.91 12.68 13.73
CA TYR A 99 -4.26 11.29 13.97
C TYR A 99 -3.01 10.42 14.09
N ILE A 100 -3.19 9.28 14.75
CA ILE A 100 -2.25 8.15 14.72
C ILE A 100 -2.95 6.92 14.17
N GLY A 101 -2.21 6.00 13.59
CA GLY A 101 -2.78 4.78 13.04
C GLY A 101 -1.85 3.59 13.13
N ALA A 102 -2.44 2.41 13.11
CA ALA A 102 -1.75 1.13 12.96
C ALA A 102 -2.10 0.55 11.58
N ASN A 103 -1.12 0.02 10.87
CA ASN A 103 -1.31 -0.52 9.54
C ASN A 103 -0.67 -1.91 9.39
N ALA A 104 -1.27 -2.67 8.48
CA ALA A 104 -0.73 -3.92 7.97
C ALA A 104 -0.87 -3.92 6.44
N GLY A 105 0.10 -4.51 5.76
CA GLY A 105 0.11 -4.54 4.31
C GLY A 105 0.90 -5.70 3.74
N VAL A 106 0.72 -5.90 2.45
CA VAL A 106 1.45 -6.87 1.65
C VAL A 106 1.93 -6.22 0.37
N GLY A 107 3.06 -6.69 -0.14
CA GLY A 107 3.59 -6.23 -1.41
C GLY A 107 4.13 -7.37 -2.25
N VAL A 108 4.14 -7.16 -3.55
CA VAL A 108 4.87 -7.98 -4.53
C VAL A 108 5.79 -7.06 -5.30
N PHE A 109 7.02 -7.50 -5.53
CA PHE A 109 8.05 -6.67 -6.11
C PHE A 109 8.93 -7.43 -7.09
N ASP A 110 9.40 -6.69 -8.07
CA ASP A 110 10.51 -7.00 -8.96
C ASP A 110 11.40 -5.75 -8.98
N MET A 111 12.46 -5.77 -8.19
CA MET A 111 13.19 -4.55 -7.82
C MET A 111 14.70 -4.79 -7.72
N THR A 112 15.48 -3.82 -8.22
CA THR A 112 16.91 -3.69 -7.93
C THR A 112 17.07 -2.96 -6.60
N LYS A 113 17.71 -3.58 -5.60
CA LYS A 113 18.03 -2.88 -4.34
C LYS A 113 19.04 -1.75 -4.60
N TRP A 114 19.00 -0.72 -3.76
CA TRP A 114 19.89 0.44 -3.83
C TRP A 114 21.40 0.08 -3.81
N ASN A 115 21.77 -1.03 -3.17
CA ASN A 115 23.16 -1.51 -3.13
C ASN A 115 23.54 -2.40 -4.35
N TYR A 116 22.61 -2.62 -5.29
CA TYR A 116 22.81 -3.36 -6.54
C TYR A 116 22.63 -2.47 -7.78
N LEU A 117 22.59 -1.15 -7.59
CA LEU A 117 22.63 -0.22 -8.72
C LEU A 117 23.85 -0.55 -9.59
N ASP A 118 23.63 -0.53 -10.91
CA ASP A 118 24.64 -0.83 -11.94
C ASP A 118 25.17 -2.28 -11.99
N THR A 119 24.75 -3.18 -11.09
CA THR A 119 25.19 -4.59 -11.11
C THR A 119 24.27 -5.51 -11.93
N LYS A 120 23.21 -4.97 -12.55
CA LYS A 120 22.11 -5.69 -13.23
C LYS A 120 21.36 -6.72 -12.35
N LYS A 121 21.64 -6.77 -11.04
CA LYS A 121 21.01 -7.72 -10.12
C LYS A 121 19.64 -7.18 -9.70
N PHE A 122 18.67 -8.07 -9.61
CA PHE A 122 17.34 -7.73 -9.11
C PHE A 122 16.77 -8.84 -8.23
N GLN A 123 15.74 -8.50 -7.48
CA GLN A 123 15.05 -9.40 -6.58
C GLN A 123 13.58 -9.42 -6.94
N ARG A 124 13.03 -10.63 -7.06
CA ARG A 124 11.60 -10.85 -7.23
C ARG A 124 11.06 -11.57 -6.03
N GLY A 125 9.96 -11.06 -5.48
CA GLY A 125 9.42 -11.61 -4.25
C GLY A 125 8.16 -10.93 -3.77
N PHE A 126 7.84 -11.21 -2.51
CA PHE A 126 6.73 -10.62 -1.79
C PHE A 126 7.17 -10.24 -0.38
N ASN A 127 6.44 -9.32 0.25
CA ASN A 127 6.68 -8.94 1.63
C ASN A 127 5.36 -8.74 2.38
N TYR A 128 5.44 -8.84 3.70
CA TYR A 128 4.42 -8.30 4.59
C TYR A 128 5.00 -7.13 5.40
N MET A 129 4.13 -6.18 5.74
CA MET A 129 4.46 -4.94 6.43
C MET A 129 3.53 -4.76 7.62
N ILE A 130 4.08 -4.37 8.76
CA ILE A 130 3.32 -4.01 9.96
C ILE A 130 3.96 -2.79 10.58
N GLY A 131 3.16 -1.79 10.93
CA GLY A 131 3.71 -0.55 11.48
C GLY A 131 2.67 0.46 11.89
N ALA A 132 3.14 1.70 11.98
CA ALA A 132 2.34 2.83 12.45
C ALA A 132 2.43 4.00 11.46
N VAL A 133 1.44 4.89 11.56
CA VAL A 133 1.36 6.14 10.82
C VAL A 133 1.05 7.27 11.79
N VAL A 134 1.63 8.43 11.53
CA VAL A 134 1.16 9.71 12.05
C VAL A 134 0.74 10.58 10.87
N GLY A 135 -0.33 11.32 11.04
CA GLY A 135 -0.77 12.25 10.01
C GLY A 135 -1.63 13.39 10.54
N TYR A 136 -1.91 14.33 9.64
CA TYR A 136 -2.75 15.48 9.87
C TYR A 136 -3.69 15.66 8.69
N GLN A 137 -4.98 15.69 8.99
CA GLN A 137 -6.02 15.79 7.96
C GLN A 137 -6.76 17.14 8.08
N TYR A 138 -6.83 17.87 6.96
CA TYR A 138 -7.41 19.21 6.88
C TYR A 138 -8.56 19.26 5.89
N GLN A 139 -9.77 19.50 6.39
CA GLN A 139 -10.94 19.70 5.55
C GLN A 139 -10.95 21.12 4.98
N TRP A 140 -10.56 21.24 3.71
CA TRP A 140 -10.48 22.53 3.01
C TRP A 140 -11.86 23.02 2.54
N LYS A 141 -12.75 22.11 2.13
CA LYS A 141 -14.15 22.40 1.76
C LYS A 141 -15.05 21.26 2.21
N ASP A 142 -16.37 21.47 2.18
CA ASP A 142 -17.37 20.49 2.64
C ASP A 142 -17.11 19.05 2.17
N LYS A 143 -16.71 18.87 0.91
CA LYS A 143 -16.40 17.56 0.33
C LYS A 143 -14.91 17.30 0.10
N TRP A 144 -14.03 18.29 0.30
CA TRP A 144 -12.61 18.18 -0.04
C TRP A 144 -11.74 18.19 1.19
N ASN A 145 -10.83 17.24 1.25
CA ASN A 145 -9.93 17.06 2.38
C ASN A 145 -8.51 16.75 1.91
N ILE A 146 -7.51 17.23 2.66
CA ILE A 146 -6.09 17.04 2.39
C ILE A 146 -5.49 16.30 3.57
N ASP A 147 -4.84 15.17 3.30
CA ASP A 147 -4.22 14.31 4.32
C ASP A 147 -2.71 14.29 4.14
N PHE A 148 -1.97 14.75 5.14
CA PHE A 148 -0.51 14.71 5.22
C PHE A 148 -0.11 13.59 6.16
N PHE A 149 0.66 12.61 5.68
CA PHE A 149 0.98 11.43 6.48
C PHE A 149 2.37 10.90 6.23
N LEU A 150 2.93 10.24 7.25
CA LEU A 150 4.17 9.50 7.19
C LEU A 150 4.03 8.25 8.06
N GLY A 151 4.54 7.12 7.57
CA GLY A 151 4.51 5.87 8.29
C GLY A 151 5.54 4.86 7.84
N GLY A 152 5.75 3.91 8.74
CA GLY A 152 6.73 2.87 8.58
C GLY A 152 6.65 1.87 9.72
N GLY A 153 7.54 0.89 9.66
CA GLY A 153 7.55 -0.23 10.56
C GLY A 153 8.40 -1.36 10.01
N THR A 154 8.09 -2.57 10.43
CA THR A 154 8.80 -3.76 9.98
C THR A 154 8.30 -4.19 8.60
N SER A 155 9.23 -4.47 7.69
CA SER A 155 8.98 -5.10 6.39
C SER A 155 9.75 -6.40 6.33
N GLN A 156 9.04 -7.50 6.09
CA GLN A 156 9.59 -8.84 6.06
C GLN A 156 9.40 -9.43 4.66
N GLY A 157 10.50 -9.51 3.92
CA GLY A 157 10.54 -9.92 2.53
C GLY A 157 10.96 -11.37 2.34
N PHE A 158 10.33 -12.02 1.37
CA PHE A 158 10.65 -13.35 0.86
C PHE A 158 10.91 -13.20 -0.63
N TYR A 159 12.14 -13.50 -1.06
CA TYR A 159 12.53 -13.22 -2.42
C TYR A 159 13.53 -14.22 -2.98
N HIS A 160 13.74 -14.02 -4.27
CA HIS A 160 14.67 -14.71 -5.10
C HIS A 160 15.47 -13.70 -5.91
N GLY A 161 16.78 -13.85 -5.90
CA GLY A 161 17.77 -13.02 -6.54
C GLY A 161 18.13 -13.51 -7.93
N TYR A 162 18.11 -12.60 -8.90
CA TYR A 162 18.37 -12.87 -10.30
C TYR A 162 19.45 -11.94 -10.85
N GLU A 163 20.21 -12.47 -11.81
CA GLU A 163 21.13 -11.72 -12.66
C GLU A 163 20.99 -12.19 -14.11
N PRO A 164 21.19 -11.30 -15.11
CA PRO A 164 21.23 -11.72 -16.51
C PRO A 164 22.36 -12.71 -16.77
N THR A 165 22.12 -13.72 -17.61
CA THR A 165 23.16 -14.64 -18.11
C THR A 165 23.00 -14.83 -19.62
N GLU A 166 24.12 -15.01 -20.31
CA GLU A 166 24.17 -15.30 -21.75
C GLU A 166 24.28 -16.80 -22.04
N GLU A 167 24.29 -17.65 -20.99
CA GLU A 167 24.41 -19.11 -21.09
C GLU A 167 23.07 -19.78 -21.46
N PRO A 168 22.92 -20.36 -22.66
CA PRO A 168 21.70 -21.08 -23.03
C PRO A 168 21.46 -22.29 -22.11
N PRO A 169 20.21 -22.66 -21.78
CA PRO A 169 18.95 -22.14 -22.31
C PRO A 169 18.35 -20.97 -21.50
N HIS A 170 19.07 -20.43 -20.52
CA HIS A 170 18.53 -19.48 -19.54
C HIS A 170 18.99 -18.06 -19.85
N PHE A 171 18.08 -17.08 -19.86
CA PHE A 171 18.42 -15.65 -19.96
C PHE A 171 18.56 -14.97 -18.59
N LEU A 172 18.29 -15.72 -17.51
CA LEU A 172 18.36 -15.29 -16.12
C LEU A 172 18.94 -16.41 -15.27
N LYS A 173 19.92 -16.07 -14.42
CA LYS A 173 20.55 -16.97 -13.46
C LYS A 173 20.17 -16.57 -12.04
N ARG A 174 19.97 -17.56 -11.17
CA ARG A 174 19.86 -17.35 -9.73
C ARG A 174 21.28 -17.21 -9.16
N TYR A 175 21.58 -16.07 -8.54
CA TYR A 175 22.89 -15.86 -7.90
C TYR A 175 22.95 -16.43 -6.47
N GLU A 176 21.88 -17.06 -6.01
CA GLU A 176 21.73 -17.57 -4.65
C GLU A 176 22.27 -19.00 -4.53
N SER A 177 22.93 -19.30 -3.43
CA SER A 177 23.56 -20.62 -3.20
C SER A 177 22.56 -21.76 -2.94
N HIS A 178 21.32 -21.44 -2.56
CA HIS A 178 20.27 -22.42 -2.24
C HIS A 178 18.96 -22.07 -2.96
N PRO A 179 18.83 -22.37 -4.26
CA PRO A 179 17.72 -21.90 -5.10
C PRO A 179 16.36 -22.48 -4.71
N ASP A 180 16.33 -23.61 -4.00
CA ASP A 180 15.12 -24.32 -3.57
C ASP A 180 14.40 -23.62 -2.39
N TYR A 181 15.05 -22.66 -1.72
CA TYR A 181 14.49 -21.95 -0.58
C TYR A 181 14.34 -20.45 -0.84
N TRP A 182 13.33 -19.85 -0.22
CA TRP A 182 13.14 -18.41 -0.24
C TRP A 182 14.19 -17.72 0.62
N ASN A 183 14.91 -16.76 0.05
CA ASN A 183 15.70 -15.83 0.83
C ASN A 183 14.76 -14.94 1.65
N LYS A 184 15.19 -14.61 2.87
CA LYS A 184 14.42 -13.79 3.80
C LYS A 184 15.22 -12.56 4.20
N SER A 185 14.56 -11.41 4.27
CA SER A 185 15.15 -10.20 4.86
C SER A 185 14.11 -9.43 5.66
N GLY A 186 14.53 -8.89 6.80
CA GLY A 186 13.69 -8.05 7.65
C GLY A 186 14.35 -6.69 7.85
N GLU A 187 13.63 -5.61 7.58
CA GLU A 187 14.13 -4.25 7.71
C GLU A 187 13.06 -3.34 8.34
N TRP A 188 13.49 -2.37 9.14
CA TRP A 188 12.61 -1.30 9.64
C TRP A 188 12.74 -0.11 8.71
N ILE A 189 11.68 0.22 7.97
CA ILE A 189 11.73 1.23 6.90
C ILE A 189 10.48 2.11 6.89
N PRO A 190 10.60 3.36 6.41
CA PRO A 190 9.45 4.11 5.95
C PRO A 190 8.90 3.46 4.67
N TYR A 191 7.61 3.17 4.63
CA TYR A 191 6.94 2.57 3.46
C TYR A 191 5.59 3.21 3.14
N ARG A 192 5.17 4.24 3.91
CA ARG A 192 3.96 5.04 3.67
C ARG A 192 4.30 6.51 3.82
N GLY A 193 3.84 7.34 2.90
CA GLY A 193 3.91 8.78 3.09
C GLY A 193 3.40 9.57 1.90
N GLY A 194 2.96 10.79 2.17
CA GLY A 194 2.68 11.77 1.14
C GLY A 194 1.56 12.73 1.48
N ILE A 195 0.96 13.28 0.42
CA ILE A 195 -0.15 14.22 0.48
C ILE A 195 -1.29 13.61 -0.32
N MET A 196 -2.37 13.22 0.36
CA MET A 196 -3.56 12.66 -0.29
C MET A 196 -4.65 13.72 -0.41
N ILE A 197 -5.09 13.96 -1.64
CA ILE A 197 -6.32 14.72 -1.90
C ILE A 197 -7.49 13.75 -1.82
N SER A 198 -8.51 14.15 -1.07
CA SER A 198 -9.63 13.30 -0.70
C SER A 198 -10.95 13.97 -1.06
N TYR A 199 -11.89 13.18 -1.60
CA TYR A 199 -13.24 13.63 -1.93
C TYR A 199 -14.30 12.80 -1.21
N LYS A 200 -15.25 13.47 -0.54
CA LYS A 200 -16.34 12.85 0.20
C LYS A 200 -17.43 12.32 -0.76
N LEU A 201 -17.65 11.01 -0.73
CA LEU A 201 -18.66 10.32 -1.54
C LEU A 201 -20.03 10.26 -0.85
N ARG A 202 -20.04 10.12 0.48
CA ARG A 202 -21.22 10.08 1.35
C ARG A 202 -20.88 10.77 2.66
#